data_AF-A0A0J9QUM3-F1
#
_entry.id   AF-A0A0J9QUM3-F1
#
_cell.length_a   1.000
_cell.length_b   1.000
_cell.length_c   1.000
_cell.angle_alpha   90.00
_cell.angle_beta   90.00
_cell.angle_gamma   90.00
#
_symmetry.space_group_name_H-M   'P 1'
#
loop_
_entity.id
_entity.type
_entity.pdbx_description
1 polymer ?
#
loop_
_entity_poly.entity_id
_entity_poly.type
_entity_poly.pdbx_seq_one_letter_code
_entity_poly.pdbx_strand_id
1 'polypeptide(L)'
;MDFTTFVKPSNGGGDGGGSDADVGGQKLQFWKHVEYIENHGKQEDDYEYCMTEFLRMSGIYWGTTALDIMGQLERLERKSIIEFVKRCQCPNTGGFAPCEGHDPHLLYTLSAIQILCTYDALEEIDREAVVRFVVGLQQPDGSFFGDKWGEVDTRFSFCAVASLTLLGRMEQTIDVEKAVKFVLSCCNQTDGGFGSKPGAESHAGLIYCCVGFFSLTHRLHLLDVDKLGWWLCERQLPSGGLNGRPEKLPDVCYSWWVLASLTIMGRLHWISSEKLQQFILSCQDTETGGFSDRTGNMPDIFHTLFGIGGLSLLGHSGLKAINPTLCMPQYIIDRLGIKPQRLPRP
;
A
#
# COMPACT_ATOMS: atom_id res chain seq x y z
N MET A 1 19.35 12.19 22.75
CA MET A 1 19.67 12.12 21.32
C MET A 1 19.13 13.42 20.73
N ASP A 2 20.01 14.19 20.12
CA ASP A 2 19.78 15.60 19.76
C ASP A 2 18.90 15.70 18.51
N PHE A 3 17.77 16.42 18.59
CA PHE A 3 16.69 16.48 17.60
C PHE A 3 16.68 17.83 16.84
N THR A 4 17.85 18.37 16.49
CA THR A 4 18.00 19.73 15.94
C THR A 4 18.40 19.81 14.45
N THR A 5 18.29 18.75 13.68
CA THR A 5 18.38 18.83 12.20
C THR A 5 16.99 18.64 11.59
N PHE A 6 16.69 19.36 10.51
CA PHE A 6 15.38 19.50 9.84
C PHE A 6 14.50 20.66 10.30
N VAL A 7 15.10 21.86 10.35
CA VAL A 7 14.40 23.10 10.01
C VAL A 7 14.60 23.33 8.51
N LYS A 8 13.52 23.66 7.77
CA LYS A 8 13.57 24.09 6.37
C LYS A 8 14.67 25.16 6.21
N PRO A 9 15.72 24.99 5.38
CA PRO A 9 16.70 26.04 5.19
C PRO A 9 15.97 27.25 4.59
N SER A 10 16.03 28.39 5.27
CA SER A 10 15.69 29.68 4.67
C SER A 10 16.59 29.90 3.47
N ASN A 11 16.03 30.22 2.31
CA ASN A 11 16.72 30.51 1.06
C ASN A 11 18.06 31.25 1.28
N GLY A 12 19.14 30.49 1.20
CA GLY A 12 20.51 30.98 1.30
C GLY A 12 21.42 29.90 0.73
N GLY A 13 22.02 30.17 -0.43
CA GLY A 13 22.94 29.24 -1.08
C GLY A 13 24.09 28.86 -0.16
N GLY A 14 24.31 27.56 -0.01
CA GLY A 14 25.42 27.01 0.76
C GLY A 14 25.31 25.49 0.89
N ASP A 15 26.13 24.78 0.12
CA ASP A 15 26.38 23.35 0.25
C ASP A 15 26.78 22.99 1.70
N GLY A 16 26.05 22.05 2.30
CA GLY A 16 26.30 21.53 3.65
C GLY A 16 25.90 20.06 3.72
N GLY A 17 26.91 19.18 3.70
CA GLY A 17 26.77 17.74 3.52
C GLY A 17 26.09 16.99 4.67
N GLY A 18 24.91 16.45 4.38
CA GLY A 18 24.45 15.17 4.94
C GLY A 18 24.73 14.09 3.90
N SER A 19 25.22 12.92 4.33
CA SER A 19 25.55 11.80 3.45
C SER A 19 24.28 11.18 2.87
N ASP A 20 23.74 11.80 1.83
CA ASP A 20 22.69 11.24 0.99
C ASP A 20 23.34 10.22 0.05
N ALA A 21 22.93 8.96 0.14
CA ALA A 21 23.47 7.89 -0.68
C ALA A 21 23.10 8.16 -2.15
N ASP A 22 24.11 8.56 -2.93
CA ASP A 22 24.01 8.78 -4.37
C ASP A 22 23.89 7.42 -5.07
N VAL A 23 22.68 7.07 -5.53
CA VAL A 23 22.46 5.86 -6.32
C VAL A 23 22.34 6.26 -7.79
N GLY A 24 23.45 6.20 -8.52
CA GLY A 24 23.47 6.46 -9.97
C GLY A 24 23.31 7.93 -10.38
N GLY A 25 23.63 8.89 -9.52
CA GLY A 25 23.64 10.32 -9.83
C GLY A 25 22.30 11.04 -9.61
N GLN A 26 21.24 10.32 -9.22
CA GLN A 26 19.92 10.89 -8.92
C GLN A 26 19.64 10.84 -7.42
N LYS A 27 19.32 12.01 -6.84
CA LYS A 27 18.99 12.18 -5.43
C LYS A 27 17.47 12.26 -5.24
N LEU A 28 16.98 11.69 -4.14
CA LEU A 28 15.58 11.84 -3.72
C LEU A 28 15.26 13.31 -3.43
N GLN A 29 14.23 13.86 -4.09
CA GLN A 29 13.73 15.22 -3.86
C GLN A 29 12.81 15.28 -2.63
N PHE A 30 13.34 14.84 -1.49
CA PHE A 30 12.60 14.58 -0.25
C PHE A 30 11.61 15.70 0.12
N TRP A 31 12.09 16.95 0.25
CA TRP A 31 11.25 18.08 0.67
C TRP A 31 10.20 18.46 -0.36
N LYS A 32 10.47 18.24 -1.67
CA LYS A 32 9.46 18.46 -2.71
C LYS A 32 8.33 17.44 -2.60
N HIS A 33 8.64 16.17 -2.31
CA HIS A 33 7.60 15.17 -2.07
C HIS A 33 6.76 15.50 -0.83
N VAL A 34 7.40 15.97 0.26
CA VAL A 34 6.69 16.41 1.46
C VAL A 34 5.73 17.57 1.14
N GLU A 35 6.21 18.62 0.46
CA GLU A 35 5.40 19.78 0.07
C GLU A 35 4.29 19.42 -0.93
N TYR A 36 4.57 18.51 -1.87
CA TYR A 36 3.58 17.98 -2.82
C TYR A 36 2.41 17.31 -2.08
N ILE A 37 2.71 16.41 -1.15
CA ILE A 37 1.67 15.69 -0.38
C ILE A 37 0.90 16.65 0.54
N GLU A 38 1.63 17.51 1.25
CA GLU A 38 1.03 18.48 2.18
C GLU A 38 0.04 19.43 1.49
N ASN A 39 0.29 19.77 0.23
CA ASN A 39 -0.56 20.68 -0.54
C ASN A 39 -1.65 19.98 -1.36
N HIS A 40 -1.58 18.65 -1.47
CA HIS A 40 -2.56 17.87 -2.21
C HIS A 40 -3.95 17.99 -1.57
N GLY A 41 -4.95 18.36 -2.36
CA GLY A 41 -6.34 18.46 -1.91
C GLY A 41 -6.69 19.65 -1.01
N LYS A 42 -5.80 20.65 -0.86
CA LYS A 42 -6.11 21.90 -0.12
C LYS A 42 -6.92 22.91 -0.93
N GLN A 43 -7.02 22.74 -2.24
CA GLN A 43 -7.81 23.59 -3.13
C GLN A 43 -9.11 22.86 -3.47
N GLU A 44 -10.16 23.10 -2.69
CA GLU A 44 -11.47 22.44 -2.84
C GLU A 44 -12.19 22.87 -4.13
N ASP A 45 -11.85 24.05 -4.67
CA ASP A 45 -12.39 24.57 -5.93
C ASP A 45 -11.72 23.94 -7.18
N ASP A 46 -10.73 23.06 -7.00
CA ASP A 46 -10.00 22.44 -8.10
C ASP A 46 -10.81 21.29 -8.74
N TYR A 47 -10.74 21.19 -10.06
CA TYR A 47 -11.37 20.11 -10.82
C TYR A 47 -10.80 18.74 -10.41
N GLU A 48 -9.49 18.66 -10.15
CA GLU A 48 -8.85 17.43 -9.68
C GLU A 48 -9.37 16.98 -8.32
N TYR A 49 -9.73 17.93 -7.44
CA TYR A 49 -10.38 17.63 -6.18
C TYR A 49 -11.71 16.91 -6.44
N CYS A 50 -12.61 17.49 -7.23
CA CYS A 50 -13.90 16.87 -7.56
C CYS A 50 -13.76 15.51 -8.24
N MET A 51 -12.85 15.37 -9.21
CA MET A 51 -12.68 14.14 -9.99
C MET A 51 -12.12 12.97 -9.20
N THR A 52 -11.52 13.20 -8.03
CA THR A 52 -10.92 12.17 -7.18
C THR A 52 -11.81 11.79 -5.98
N GLU A 53 -13.03 12.30 -5.92
CA GLU A 53 -13.96 12.05 -4.80
C GLU A 53 -14.23 10.56 -4.58
N PHE A 54 -14.38 9.79 -5.66
CA PHE A 54 -14.62 8.33 -5.61
C PHE A 54 -13.45 7.52 -5.05
N LEU A 55 -12.30 8.14 -4.76
CA LEU A 55 -11.15 7.49 -4.15
C LEU A 55 -10.52 8.30 -3.00
N ARG A 56 -11.19 9.35 -2.52
CA ARG A 56 -10.65 10.31 -1.54
C ARG A 56 -10.11 9.64 -0.28
N MET A 57 -10.85 8.69 0.31
CA MET A 57 -10.40 7.92 1.48
C MET A 57 -9.04 7.23 1.23
N SER A 58 -8.87 6.59 0.08
CA SER A 58 -7.61 5.94 -0.27
C SER A 58 -6.51 6.97 -0.58
N GLY A 59 -6.85 8.09 -1.19
CA GLY A 59 -5.95 9.24 -1.37
C GLY A 59 -5.37 9.76 -0.04
N ILE A 60 -6.21 9.93 0.97
CA ILE A 60 -5.78 10.33 2.32
C ILE A 60 -4.88 9.26 2.93
N TYR A 61 -5.21 7.98 2.77
CA TYR A 61 -4.35 6.88 3.22
C TYR A 61 -2.97 6.95 2.55
N TRP A 62 -2.91 7.19 1.23
CA TRP A 62 -1.64 7.28 0.49
C TRP A 62 -0.78 8.43 1.00
N GLY A 63 -1.36 9.63 1.13
CA GLY A 63 -0.64 10.80 1.62
C GLY A 63 -0.19 10.67 3.08
N THR A 64 -1.07 10.19 3.96
CA THR A 64 -0.77 9.96 5.38
C THR A 64 0.39 8.99 5.54
N THR A 65 0.33 7.86 4.83
CA THR A 65 1.35 6.82 4.92
C THR A 65 2.69 7.31 4.35
N ALA A 66 2.68 8.00 3.21
CA ALA A 66 3.90 8.54 2.60
C ALA A 66 4.58 9.58 3.50
N LEU A 67 3.82 10.52 4.08
CA LEU A 67 4.36 11.50 5.03
C LEU A 67 4.88 10.84 6.31
N ASP A 68 4.23 9.80 6.81
CA ASP A 68 4.73 9.10 7.99
C ASP A 68 6.05 8.35 7.71
N ILE A 69 6.17 7.68 6.56
CA ILE A 69 7.43 7.07 6.12
C ILE A 69 8.56 8.11 6.04
N MET A 70 8.24 9.33 5.59
CA MET A 70 9.17 10.46 5.58
C MET A 70 9.33 11.16 6.94
N GLY A 71 8.64 10.73 7.99
CA GLY A 71 8.71 11.35 9.31
C GLY A 71 8.17 12.78 9.36
N GLN A 72 7.15 13.07 8.56
CA GLN A 72 6.51 14.39 8.40
C GLN A 72 4.97 14.30 8.55
N LEU A 73 4.47 13.30 9.28
CA LEU A 73 3.04 13.06 9.47
C LEU A 73 2.31 14.24 10.12
N GLU A 74 3.00 14.99 10.98
CA GLU A 74 2.50 16.15 11.73
C GLU A 74 2.09 17.34 10.86
N ARG A 75 2.46 17.34 9.58
CA ARG A 75 2.02 18.33 8.59
C ARG A 75 0.56 18.19 8.20
N LEU A 76 0.00 17.00 8.37
CA LEU A 76 -1.42 16.76 8.17
C LEU A 76 -2.19 17.02 9.46
N GLU A 77 -3.31 17.73 9.34
CA GLU A 77 -4.16 18.07 10.47
C GLU A 77 -4.96 16.84 10.92
N ARG A 78 -4.48 16.20 12.01
CA ARG A 78 -5.04 14.95 12.56
C ARG A 78 -6.55 15.02 12.77
N LYS A 79 -7.07 16.12 13.33
CA LYS A 79 -8.48 16.20 13.73
C LYS A 79 -9.38 16.18 12.49
N SER A 80 -9.08 16.98 11.47
CA SER A 80 -9.81 17.04 10.20
C SER A 80 -9.83 15.69 9.50
N ILE A 81 -8.69 14.98 9.45
CA ILE A 81 -8.62 13.64 8.86
C ILE A 81 -9.52 12.65 9.61
N ILE A 82 -9.42 12.59 10.94
CA ILE A 82 -10.25 11.69 11.75
C ILE A 82 -11.73 12.04 11.59
N GLU A 83 -12.09 13.33 11.61
CA GLU A 83 -13.47 13.78 11.40
C GLU A 83 -14.00 13.41 10.02
N PHE A 84 -13.20 13.55 8.96
CA PHE A 84 -13.55 13.10 7.62
C PHE A 84 -13.79 11.59 7.58
N VAL A 85 -12.87 10.80 8.16
CA VAL A 85 -13.01 9.34 8.20
C VAL A 85 -14.32 8.95 8.90
N LYS A 86 -14.63 9.56 10.04
CA LYS A 86 -15.89 9.32 10.78
C LYS A 86 -17.13 9.62 9.95
N ARG A 87 -17.16 10.73 9.21
CA ARG A 87 -18.28 11.08 8.33
C ARG A 87 -18.50 10.07 7.20
N CYS A 88 -17.44 9.39 6.77
CA CYS A 88 -17.52 8.37 5.72
C CYS A 88 -17.96 6.98 6.23
N GLN A 89 -18.12 6.78 7.55
CA GLN A 89 -18.65 5.51 8.06
C GLN A 89 -20.15 5.43 7.77
N CYS A 90 -20.57 4.44 6.98
CA CYS A 90 -21.98 4.24 6.65
C CYS A 90 -22.75 3.79 7.90
N PRO A 91 -23.75 4.54 8.37
CA PRO A 91 -24.48 4.22 9.60
C PRO A 91 -25.30 2.92 9.51
N ASN A 92 -25.68 2.52 8.30
CA ASN A 92 -26.53 1.35 8.08
C ASN A 92 -25.73 0.05 7.96
N THR A 93 -24.57 0.09 7.32
CA THR A 93 -23.77 -1.10 7.02
C THR A 93 -22.56 -1.24 7.92
N GLY A 94 -21.98 -0.13 8.38
CA GLY A 94 -20.74 -0.06 9.14
C GLY A 94 -19.47 0.09 8.31
N GLY A 95 -19.52 -0.19 7.00
CA GLY A 95 -18.40 -0.01 6.07
C GLY A 95 -18.14 1.47 5.76
N PHE A 96 -16.98 1.78 5.19
CA PHE A 96 -16.62 3.14 4.81
C PHE A 96 -16.79 3.40 3.32
N ALA A 97 -17.30 4.59 3.00
CA ALA A 97 -17.36 5.16 1.67
C ALA A 97 -16.04 5.88 1.32
N PRO A 98 -15.76 6.13 0.03
CA PRO A 98 -14.59 6.92 -0.37
C PRO A 98 -14.71 8.39 0.04
N CYS A 99 -15.93 8.93 0.03
CA CYS A 99 -16.30 10.28 0.44
C CYS A 99 -17.73 10.28 1.00
N GLU A 100 -18.14 11.38 1.63
CA GLU A 100 -19.50 11.54 2.13
C GLU A 100 -20.52 11.46 0.98
N GLY A 101 -21.63 10.75 1.20
CA GLY A 101 -22.67 10.54 0.19
C GLY A 101 -22.41 9.40 -0.81
N HIS A 102 -21.24 8.74 -0.77
CA HIS A 102 -20.94 7.57 -1.60
C HIS A 102 -21.30 6.25 -0.92
N ASP A 103 -21.33 5.17 -1.71
CA ASP A 103 -21.58 3.82 -1.20
C ASP A 103 -20.35 3.24 -0.47
N PRO A 104 -20.55 2.50 0.64
CA PRO A 104 -19.47 1.85 1.37
C PRO A 104 -18.90 0.64 0.62
N HIS A 105 -17.58 0.44 0.72
CA HIS A 105 -16.87 -0.65 0.04
C HIS A 105 -15.66 -1.13 0.86
N LEU A 106 -15.27 -2.41 0.72
CA LEU A 106 -14.08 -2.98 1.38
C LEU A 106 -12.77 -2.23 1.11
N LEU A 107 -12.58 -1.64 -0.07
CA LEU A 107 -11.36 -0.92 -0.43
C LEU A 107 -11.17 0.29 0.51
N TYR A 108 -12.20 1.12 0.62
CA TYR A 108 -12.17 2.32 1.45
C TYR A 108 -12.30 2.00 2.93
N THR A 109 -12.96 0.89 3.27
CA THR A 109 -12.97 0.36 4.65
C THR A 109 -11.57 0.00 5.12
N LEU A 110 -10.77 -0.69 4.30
CA LEU A 110 -9.37 -0.95 4.65
C LEU A 110 -8.59 0.37 4.77
N SER A 111 -8.69 1.28 3.79
CA SER A 111 -7.98 2.57 3.85
C SER A 111 -8.33 3.38 5.10
N ALA A 112 -9.61 3.44 5.48
CA ALA A 112 -10.06 4.10 6.70
C ALA A 112 -9.43 3.48 7.95
N ILE A 113 -9.46 2.14 8.07
CA ILE A 113 -8.85 1.43 9.21
C ILE A 113 -7.34 1.70 9.27
N GLN A 114 -6.65 1.69 8.14
CA GLN A 114 -5.21 2.00 8.08
C GLN A 114 -4.92 3.43 8.57
N ILE A 115 -5.69 4.42 8.13
CA ILE A 115 -5.57 5.82 8.60
C ILE A 115 -5.78 5.89 10.12
N LEU A 116 -6.84 5.26 10.65
CA LEU A 116 -7.15 5.26 12.07
C LEU A 116 -6.08 4.52 12.90
N CYS A 117 -5.50 3.44 12.37
CA CYS A 117 -4.37 2.75 12.98
C CYS A 117 -3.13 3.63 13.03
N THR A 118 -2.86 4.41 11.98
CA THR A 118 -1.74 5.37 11.96
C THR A 118 -1.89 6.44 13.04
N TYR A 119 -3.10 7.00 13.19
CA TYR A 119 -3.38 8.05 14.17
C TYR A 119 -3.77 7.57 15.57
N ASP A 120 -3.76 6.25 15.81
CA ASP A 120 -4.20 5.63 17.08
C ASP A 120 -5.61 6.09 17.49
N ALA A 121 -6.55 5.92 16.57
CA ALA A 121 -7.89 6.50 16.67
C ALA A 121 -9.00 5.49 16.32
N LEU A 122 -8.74 4.18 16.44
CA LEU A 122 -9.75 3.15 16.13
C LEU A 122 -10.98 3.21 17.04
N GLU A 123 -10.86 3.82 18.22
CA GLU A 123 -11.94 4.06 19.18
C GLU A 123 -12.91 5.16 18.77
N GLU A 124 -12.58 5.95 17.75
CA GLU A 124 -13.42 7.05 17.24
C GLU A 124 -14.56 6.58 16.33
N ILE A 125 -14.62 5.28 16.02
CA ILE A 125 -15.58 4.68 15.07
C ILE A 125 -16.32 3.48 15.69
N ASP A 126 -17.45 3.08 15.09
CA ASP A 126 -18.12 1.82 15.46
C ASP A 126 -17.38 0.63 14.84
N ARG A 127 -16.40 0.09 15.56
CA ARG A 127 -15.61 -1.08 15.16
C ARG A 127 -16.45 -2.34 14.97
N GLU A 128 -17.50 -2.53 15.77
CA GLU A 128 -18.35 -3.72 15.63
C GLU A 128 -19.18 -3.65 14.34
N ALA A 129 -19.63 -2.46 13.94
CA ALA A 129 -20.30 -2.27 12.66
C ALA A 129 -19.37 -2.59 11.49
N VAL A 130 -18.10 -2.17 11.55
CA VAL A 130 -17.09 -2.54 10.53
C VAL A 130 -16.91 -4.06 10.46
N VAL A 131 -16.78 -4.73 11.60
CA VAL A 131 -16.67 -6.20 11.62
C VAL A 131 -17.90 -6.85 11.00
N ARG A 132 -19.12 -6.41 11.36
CA ARG A 132 -20.37 -6.92 10.76
C ARG A 132 -20.41 -6.72 9.24
N PHE A 133 -19.96 -5.56 8.76
CA PHE A 133 -19.86 -5.26 7.33
C PHE A 133 -18.94 -6.27 6.62
N VAL A 134 -17.71 -6.43 7.09
CA VAL A 134 -16.72 -7.32 6.47
C VAL A 134 -17.18 -8.78 6.49
N VAL A 135 -17.72 -9.24 7.62
CA VAL A 135 -18.24 -10.62 7.77
C VAL A 135 -19.41 -10.87 6.82
N GLY A 136 -20.33 -9.91 6.69
CA GLY A 136 -21.48 -10.02 5.80
C GLY A 136 -21.14 -10.13 4.31
N LEU A 137 -19.90 -9.82 3.93
CA LEU A 137 -19.43 -9.89 2.55
C LEU A 137 -18.76 -11.23 2.21
N GLN A 138 -18.50 -12.11 3.18
CA GLN A 138 -17.96 -13.44 2.91
C GLN A 138 -19.03 -14.33 2.24
N GLN A 139 -18.65 -14.97 1.14
CA GLN A 139 -19.52 -15.85 0.36
C GLN A 139 -19.37 -17.32 0.77
N PRO A 140 -20.34 -18.20 0.43
CA PRO A 140 -20.30 -19.62 0.81
C PRO A 140 -19.06 -20.40 0.33
N ASP A 141 -18.46 -19.97 -0.78
CA ASP A 141 -17.24 -20.54 -1.36
C ASP A 141 -15.94 -20.03 -0.71
N GLY A 142 -16.04 -19.03 0.18
CA GLY A 142 -14.93 -18.39 0.88
C GLY A 142 -14.47 -17.07 0.28
N SER A 143 -14.93 -16.71 -0.92
CA SER A 143 -14.63 -15.41 -1.52
C SER A 143 -15.27 -14.26 -0.73
N PHE A 144 -14.85 -13.03 -1.02
CA PHE A 144 -15.46 -11.82 -0.46
C PHE A 144 -15.96 -10.95 -1.59
N PHE A 145 -17.17 -10.42 -1.45
CA PHE A 145 -17.64 -9.32 -2.28
C PHE A 145 -17.02 -8.00 -1.85
N GLY A 146 -16.81 -7.09 -2.79
CA GLY A 146 -16.34 -5.73 -2.50
C GLY A 146 -17.37 -4.91 -1.70
N ASP A 147 -18.65 -5.11 -2.03
CA ASP A 147 -19.82 -4.47 -1.45
C ASP A 147 -21.10 -5.30 -1.74
N LYS A 148 -22.27 -4.69 -1.59
CA LYS A 148 -23.59 -5.31 -1.82
C LYS A 148 -23.86 -5.73 -3.28
N TRP A 149 -23.05 -5.30 -4.25
CA TRP A 149 -23.28 -5.50 -5.69
C TRP A 149 -22.61 -6.76 -6.26
N GLY A 150 -21.80 -7.45 -5.46
CA GLY A 150 -21.43 -8.84 -5.77
C GLY A 150 -20.19 -9.04 -6.65
N GLU A 151 -19.33 -8.03 -6.84
CA GLU A 151 -18.04 -8.25 -7.50
C GLU A 151 -17.16 -9.16 -6.64
N VAL A 152 -16.61 -10.22 -7.25
CA VAL A 152 -15.62 -11.12 -6.62
C VAL A 152 -14.24 -10.81 -7.17
N ASP A 153 -13.31 -10.51 -6.26
CA ASP A 153 -11.90 -10.29 -6.57
C ASP A 153 -11.01 -10.67 -5.37
N THR A 154 -9.82 -11.24 -5.62
CA THR A 154 -8.81 -11.54 -4.59
C THR A 154 -8.35 -10.30 -3.83
N ARG A 155 -8.45 -9.09 -4.41
CA ARG A 155 -8.29 -7.81 -3.71
C ARG A 155 -9.20 -7.71 -2.48
N PHE A 156 -10.44 -8.14 -2.60
CA PHE A 156 -11.42 -8.06 -1.51
C PHE A 156 -11.15 -9.09 -0.41
N SER A 157 -10.60 -10.26 -0.79
CA SER A 157 -10.12 -11.24 0.19
C SER A 157 -8.99 -10.65 1.03
N PHE A 158 -8.02 -9.97 0.40
CA PHE A 158 -6.97 -9.25 1.11
C PHE A 158 -7.52 -8.12 1.98
N CYS A 159 -8.39 -7.27 1.44
CA CYS A 159 -8.99 -6.16 2.20
C CYS A 159 -9.75 -6.64 3.43
N ALA A 160 -10.51 -7.73 3.32
CA ALA A 160 -11.23 -8.31 4.45
C ALA A 160 -10.29 -8.80 5.55
N VAL A 161 -9.30 -9.64 5.23
CA VAL A 161 -8.38 -10.18 6.25
C VAL A 161 -7.46 -9.11 6.82
N ALA A 162 -7.02 -8.13 6.02
CA ALA A 162 -6.22 -7.01 6.50
C ALA A 162 -7.02 -6.12 7.48
N SER A 163 -8.27 -5.79 7.13
CA SER A 163 -9.16 -5.02 8.00
C SER A 163 -9.40 -5.74 9.33
N LEU A 164 -9.73 -7.03 9.28
CA LEU A 164 -10.00 -7.80 10.49
C LEU A 164 -8.73 -8.07 11.31
N THR A 165 -7.55 -8.17 10.68
CA THR A 165 -6.28 -8.29 11.39
C THR A 165 -5.94 -6.99 12.13
N LEU A 166 -6.09 -5.84 11.48
CA LEU A 166 -5.87 -4.52 12.09
C LEU A 166 -6.84 -4.26 13.26
N LEU A 167 -8.06 -4.80 13.19
CA LEU A 167 -9.04 -4.74 14.28
C LEU A 167 -8.85 -5.82 15.36
N GLY A 168 -7.96 -6.81 15.16
CA GLY A 168 -7.76 -7.92 16.08
C GLY A 168 -8.93 -8.91 16.14
N ARG A 169 -9.65 -9.10 15.03
CA ARG A 169 -10.94 -9.82 14.97
C ARG A 169 -11.03 -10.94 13.92
N MET A 170 -9.95 -11.24 13.21
CA MET A 170 -9.97 -12.19 12.07
C MET A 170 -10.45 -13.59 12.46
N GLU A 171 -9.80 -14.25 13.43
CA GLU A 171 -10.04 -15.67 13.72
C GLU A 171 -11.45 -15.96 14.27
N GLN A 172 -12.11 -14.97 14.89
CA GLN A 172 -13.41 -15.19 15.54
C GLN A 172 -14.62 -14.84 14.66
N THR A 173 -14.40 -14.31 13.46
CA THR A 173 -15.48 -13.64 12.71
C THR A 173 -15.72 -14.16 11.30
N ILE A 174 -14.70 -14.70 10.63
CA ILE A 174 -14.81 -15.24 9.26
C ILE A 174 -14.36 -16.70 9.18
N ASP A 175 -14.82 -17.41 8.15
CA ASP A 175 -14.30 -18.74 7.82
C ASP A 175 -12.97 -18.62 7.06
N VAL A 176 -11.87 -18.56 7.81
CA VAL A 176 -10.50 -18.40 7.26
C VAL A 176 -10.14 -19.57 6.36
N GLU A 177 -10.56 -20.80 6.68
CA GLU A 177 -10.21 -21.98 5.89
C GLU A 177 -10.88 -21.97 4.52
N LYS A 178 -12.14 -21.52 4.43
CA LYS A 178 -12.77 -21.30 3.13
C LYS A 178 -12.13 -20.16 2.36
N ALA A 179 -11.81 -19.04 3.02
CA ALA A 179 -11.11 -17.94 2.36
C ALA A 179 -9.77 -18.38 1.77
N VAL A 180 -8.99 -19.16 2.52
CA VAL A 180 -7.72 -19.77 2.07
C VAL A 180 -7.96 -20.67 0.86
N LYS A 181 -8.99 -21.52 0.87
CA LYS A 181 -9.33 -22.39 -0.27
C LYS A 181 -9.69 -21.57 -1.52
N PHE A 182 -10.49 -20.53 -1.38
CA PHE A 182 -10.86 -19.65 -2.49
C PHE A 182 -9.62 -18.96 -3.09
N VAL A 183 -8.81 -18.29 -2.26
CA VAL A 183 -7.61 -17.58 -2.73
C VAL A 183 -6.64 -18.55 -3.39
N LEU A 184 -6.42 -19.74 -2.81
CA LEU A 184 -5.57 -20.77 -3.40
C LEU A 184 -6.10 -21.27 -4.76
N SER A 185 -7.42 -21.33 -4.94
CA SER A 185 -8.02 -21.70 -6.24
C SER A 185 -7.80 -20.65 -7.34
N CYS A 186 -7.37 -19.43 -6.98
CA CYS A 186 -6.98 -18.37 -7.92
C CYS A 186 -5.52 -18.47 -8.36
N CYS A 187 -4.75 -19.44 -7.84
CA CYS A 187 -3.37 -19.69 -8.24
C CYS A 187 -3.32 -20.39 -9.60
N ASN A 188 -2.55 -19.81 -10.54
CA ASN A 188 -2.26 -20.41 -11.83
C ASN A 188 -1.11 -21.41 -11.68
N GLN A 189 -1.40 -22.70 -11.83
CA GLN A 189 -0.42 -23.78 -11.57
C GLN A 189 0.81 -23.73 -12.49
N THR A 190 0.66 -23.11 -13.67
CA THR A 190 1.72 -22.99 -14.68
C THR A 190 2.83 -22.02 -14.28
N ASP A 191 2.49 -20.92 -13.61
CA ASP A 191 3.43 -19.84 -13.28
C ASP A 191 3.50 -19.51 -11.77
N GLY A 192 2.63 -20.13 -10.95
CA GLY A 192 2.53 -19.88 -9.52
C GLY A 192 1.88 -18.54 -9.15
N GLY A 193 1.48 -17.74 -10.14
CA GLY A 193 0.89 -16.42 -9.95
C GLY A 193 -0.60 -16.47 -9.62
N PHE A 194 -1.19 -15.30 -9.37
CA PHE A 194 -2.58 -15.17 -8.96
C PHE A 194 -3.32 -14.13 -9.80
N GLY A 195 -4.57 -14.46 -10.16
CA GLY A 195 -5.52 -13.57 -10.79
C GLY A 195 -6.62 -13.09 -9.83
N SER A 196 -7.64 -12.43 -10.38
CA SER A 196 -8.76 -11.85 -9.60
C SER A 196 -9.72 -12.91 -9.10
N LYS A 197 -9.85 -14.01 -9.84
CA LYS A 197 -10.70 -15.16 -9.57
C LYS A 197 -10.11 -16.41 -10.25
N PRO A 198 -10.63 -17.62 -10.00
CA PRO A 198 -10.13 -18.82 -10.64
C PRO A 198 -10.11 -18.70 -12.18
N GLY A 199 -8.97 -19.01 -12.78
CA GLY A 199 -8.74 -18.92 -14.22
C GLY A 199 -8.39 -17.53 -14.76
N ALA A 200 -8.31 -16.49 -13.92
CA ALA A 200 -7.85 -15.17 -14.33
C ALA A 200 -6.31 -15.11 -14.46
N GLU A 201 -5.83 -14.26 -15.37
CA GLU A 201 -4.39 -14.07 -15.63
C GLU A 201 -3.62 -13.58 -14.40
N SER A 202 -2.40 -14.09 -14.22
CA SER A 202 -1.48 -13.65 -13.17
C SER A 202 -1.13 -12.16 -13.32
N HIS A 203 -1.28 -11.40 -12.24
CA HIS A 203 -1.02 -9.96 -12.22
C HIS A 203 -0.36 -9.52 -10.92
N ALA A 204 0.71 -8.72 -10.99
CA ALA A 204 1.53 -8.36 -9.83
C ALA A 204 0.73 -7.73 -8.67
N GLY A 205 -0.25 -6.87 -8.96
CA GLY A 205 -1.12 -6.29 -7.92
C GLY A 205 -1.99 -7.34 -7.22
N LEU A 206 -2.47 -8.35 -7.94
CA LEU A 206 -3.31 -9.42 -7.40
C LEU A 206 -2.45 -10.45 -6.65
N ILE A 207 -1.24 -10.71 -7.14
CA ILE A 207 -0.22 -11.49 -6.45
C ILE A 207 0.12 -10.84 -5.10
N TYR A 208 0.32 -9.51 -5.06
CA TYR A 208 0.53 -8.81 -3.78
C TYR A 208 -0.63 -9.05 -2.81
N CYS A 209 -1.88 -8.91 -3.26
CA CYS A 209 -3.05 -9.18 -2.42
C CYS A 209 -3.06 -10.63 -1.92
N CYS A 210 -2.79 -11.62 -2.79
CA CYS A 210 -2.80 -13.03 -2.41
C CYS A 210 -1.64 -13.38 -1.47
N VAL A 211 -0.41 -12.97 -1.77
CA VAL A 211 0.76 -13.19 -0.90
C VAL A 211 0.57 -12.48 0.44
N GLY A 212 0.03 -11.27 0.44
CA GLY A 212 -0.35 -10.55 1.66
C GLY A 212 -1.43 -11.28 2.46
N PHE A 213 -2.44 -11.84 1.80
CA PHE A 213 -3.46 -12.68 2.42
C PHE A 213 -2.85 -13.93 3.08
N PHE A 214 -1.99 -14.67 2.37
CA PHE A 214 -1.31 -15.85 2.92
C PHE A 214 -0.34 -15.50 4.06
N SER A 215 0.27 -14.30 4.02
CA SER A 215 1.08 -13.77 5.10
C SER A 215 0.26 -13.53 6.37
N LEU A 216 -0.89 -12.84 6.25
CA LEU A 216 -1.76 -12.52 7.39
C LEU A 216 -2.45 -13.77 7.97
N THR A 217 -2.78 -14.74 7.13
CA THR A 217 -3.40 -16.02 7.56
C THR A 217 -2.38 -17.07 7.99
N HIS A 218 -1.07 -16.78 7.95
CA HIS A 218 0.01 -17.71 8.28
C HIS A 218 -0.02 -19.00 7.44
N ARG A 219 -0.27 -18.86 6.13
CA ARG A 219 -0.43 -19.94 5.16
C ARG A 219 0.54 -19.83 3.97
N LEU A 220 1.66 -19.11 4.09
CA LEU A 220 2.67 -19.02 3.02
C LEU A 220 3.25 -20.38 2.60
N HIS A 221 3.22 -21.38 3.49
CA HIS A 221 3.67 -22.75 3.20
C HIS A 221 2.84 -23.46 2.10
N LEU A 222 1.68 -22.92 1.73
CA LEU A 222 0.86 -23.43 0.63
C LEU A 222 1.34 -22.94 -0.74
N LEU A 223 2.27 -21.97 -0.77
CA LEU A 223 2.77 -21.38 -2.01
C LEU A 223 4.04 -22.10 -2.48
N ASP A 224 4.13 -22.32 -3.79
CA ASP A 224 5.40 -22.59 -4.47
C ASP A 224 6.16 -21.26 -4.64
N VAL A 225 6.84 -20.85 -3.57
CA VAL A 225 7.47 -19.52 -3.49
C VAL A 225 8.66 -19.34 -4.42
N ASP A 226 9.30 -20.43 -4.88
CA ASP A 226 10.38 -20.35 -5.85
C ASP A 226 9.82 -20.16 -7.27
N LYS A 227 8.76 -20.88 -7.64
CA LYS A 227 8.08 -20.66 -8.92
C LYS A 227 7.50 -19.25 -9.02
N LEU A 228 6.76 -18.82 -7.99
CA LEU A 228 6.20 -17.47 -7.95
C LEU A 228 7.29 -16.40 -7.87
N GLY A 229 8.36 -16.66 -7.10
CA GLY A 229 9.53 -15.80 -7.04
C GLY A 229 10.17 -15.58 -8.41
N TRP A 230 10.23 -16.63 -9.23
CA TRP A 230 10.81 -16.56 -10.58
C TRP A 230 9.94 -15.71 -11.50
N TRP A 231 8.63 -15.94 -11.50
CA TRP A 231 7.69 -15.11 -12.27
C TRP A 231 7.79 -13.62 -11.91
N LEU A 232 7.95 -13.32 -10.62
CA LEU A 232 8.09 -11.97 -10.08
C LEU A 232 9.44 -11.33 -10.42
N CYS A 233 10.56 -12.05 -10.33
CA CYS A 233 11.87 -11.46 -10.65
C CYS A 233 12.01 -11.15 -12.15
N GLU A 234 11.38 -11.95 -13.01
CA GLU A 234 11.29 -11.70 -14.46
C GLU A 234 10.43 -10.46 -14.81
N ARG A 235 9.82 -9.80 -13.83
CA ARG A 235 9.18 -8.49 -14.03
C ARG A 235 10.19 -7.36 -14.18
N GLN A 236 11.44 -7.55 -13.78
CA GLN A 236 12.47 -6.53 -13.91
C GLN A 236 12.96 -6.40 -15.36
N LEU A 237 12.72 -5.22 -15.93
CA LEU A 237 13.10 -4.89 -17.30
C LEU A 237 14.51 -4.26 -17.37
N PRO A 238 15.10 -4.12 -18.58
CA PRO A 238 16.41 -3.49 -18.74
C PRO A 238 16.53 -2.07 -18.14
N SER A 239 15.41 -1.34 -18.06
CA SER A 239 15.33 -0.02 -17.40
C SER A 239 15.51 -0.06 -15.88
N GLY A 240 15.47 -1.24 -15.27
CA GLY A 240 15.49 -1.44 -13.82
C GLY A 240 14.11 -1.51 -13.17
N GLY A 241 13.09 -0.94 -13.82
CA GLY A 241 11.70 -0.95 -13.34
C GLY A 241 11.02 -2.31 -13.47
N LEU A 242 9.98 -2.51 -12.66
CA LEU A 242 9.18 -3.73 -12.66
C LEU A 242 7.86 -3.50 -13.41
N ASN A 243 7.42 -4.46 -14.23
CA ASN A 243 6.09 -4.41 -14.86
C ASN A 243 5.09 -5.34 -14.13
N GLY A 244 3.80 -5.19 -14.45
CA GLY A 244 2.73 -5.91 -13.77
C GLY A 244 2.49 -7.35 -14.26
N ARG A 245 2.95 -7.65 -15.48
CA ARG A 245 2.81 -8.94 -16.17
C ARG A 245 3.65 -8.94 -17.46
N PRO A 246 3.90 -10.09 -18.10
CA PRO A 246 4.65 -10.17 -19.36
C PRO A 246 4.13 -9.21 -20.44
N GLU A 247 5.05 -8.73 -21.28
CA GLU A 247 4.78 -7.82 -22.42
C GLU A 247 4.17 -6.46 -22.05
N LYS A 248 4.29 -6.01 -20.79
CA LYS A 248 3.86 -4.68 -20.34
C LYS A 248 5.04 -3.77 -19.98
N LEU A 249 4.77 -2.47 -19.98
CA LEU A 249 5.71 -1.44 -19.56
C LEU A 249 5.92 -1.46 -18.03
N PRO A 250 7.09 -1.02 -17.55
CA PRO A 250 7.32 -0.86 -16.12
C PRO A 250 6.51 0.30 -15.57
N ASP A 251 6.26 0.26 -14.26
CA ASP A 251 5.48 1.25 -13.53
C ASP A 251 5.97 1.33 -12.08
N VAL A 252 6.00 2.52 -11.49
CA VAL A 252 6.34 2.72 -10.07
C VAL A 252 5.42 1.91 -9.15
N CYS A 253 4.12 1.77 -9.44
CA CYS A 253 3.24 1.00 -8.55
C CYS A 253 3.61 -0.50 -8.53
N TYR A 254 4.04 -1.07 -9.66
CA TYR A 254 4.55 -2.44 -9.71
C TYR A 254 5.90 -2.60 -9.02
N SER A 255 6.67 -1.51 -8.92
CA SER A 255 7.89 -1.48 -8.12
C SER A 255 7.58 -1.80 -6.65
N TRP A 256 6.45 -1.35 -6.11
CA TRP A 256 6.01 -1.78 -4.79
C TRP A 256 5.40 -3.20 -4.79
N TRP A 257 4.42 -3.48 -5.65
CA TRP A 257 3.67 -4.75 -5.59
C TRP A 257 4.55 -6.00 -5.76
N VAL A 258 5.50 -5.95 -6.70
CA VAL A 258 6.44 -7.06 -6.95
C VAL A 258 7.47 -7.15 -5.82
N LEU A 259 8.05 -6.02 -5.41
CA LEU A 259 9.09 -5.96 -4.38
C LEU A 259 8.58 -6.43 -3.02
N ALA A 260 7.38 -5.99 -2.62
CA ALA A 260 6.75 -6.39 -1.37
C ALA A 260 6.45 -7.90 -1.37
N SER A 261 5.93 -8.43 -2.48
CA SER A 261 5.68 -9.88 -2.63
C SER A 261 6.96 -10.70 -2.51
N LEU A 262 8.04 -10.30 -3.22
CA LEU A 262 9.35 -10.93 -3.11
C LEU A 262 9.90 -10.84 -1.68
N THR A 263 9.70 -9.72 -0.99
CA THR A 263 10.16 -9.53 0.39
C THR A 263 9.45 -10.45 1.37
N ILE A 264 8.11 -10.58 1.27
CA ILE A 264 7.32 -11.51 2.10
C ILE A 264 7.81 -12.96 1.93
N MET A 265 8.17 -13.35 0.71
CA MET A 265 8.65 -14.69 0.38
C MET A 265 10.16 -14.90 0.57
N GLY A 266 10.92 -13.91 1.06
CA GLY A 266 12.37 -14.01 1.23
C GLY A 266 13.17 -14.06 -0.08
N ARG A 267 12.57 -13.64 -1.20
CA ARG A 267 13.13 -13.64 -2.56
C ARG A 267 13.53 -12.27 -3.09
N LEU A 268 13.54 -11.24 -2.24
CA LEU A 268 13.93 -9.87 -2.61
C LEU A 268 15.27 -9.81 -3.38
N HIS A 269 16.24 -10.64 -3.01
CA HIS A 269 17.56 -10.70 -3.61
C HIS A 269 17.59 -11.24 -5.06
N TRP A 270 16.46 -11.64 -5.64
CA TRP A 270 16.37 -12.14 -7.03
C TRP A 270 16.28 -11.02 -8.06
N ILE A 271 16.08 -9.77 -7.63
CA ILE A 271 16.13 -8.59 -8.50
C ILE A 271 17.30 -7.69 -8.14
N SER A 272 17.69 -6.82 -9.06
CA SER A 272 18.67 -5.76 -8.81
C SER A 272 18.02 -4.60 -8.07
N SER A 273 18.29 -4.50 -6.76
CA SER A 273 17.86 -3.38 -5.92
C SER A 273 18.40 -2.03 -6.38
N GLU A 274 19.62 -1.99 -6.90
CA GLU A 274 20.26 -0.76 -7.39
C GLU A 274 19.53 -0.21 -8.61
N LYS A 275 19.30 -1.05 -9.63
CA LYS A 275 18.58 -0.64 -10.85
C LYS A 275 17.15 -0.22 -10.56
N LEU A 276 16.48 -0.89 -9.61
CA LEU A 276 15.13 -0.52 -9.22
C LEU A 276 15.08 0.85 -8.52
N GLN A 277 16.03 1.14 -7.63
CA GLN A 277 16.13 2.47 -7.01
C GLN A 277 16.35 3.56 -8.06
N GLN A 278 17.24 3.34 -9.02
CA GLN A 278 17.46 4.26 -10.15
C GLN A 278 16.18 4.49 -10.96
N PHE A 279 15.43 3.42 -11.27
CA PHE A 279 14.15 3.55 -11.97
C PHE A 279 13.14 4.39 -11.18
N ILE A 280 12.94 4.09 -9.89
CA ILE A 280 12.00 4.84 -9.04
C ILE A 280 12.39 6.32 -8.99
N LEU A 281 13.66 6.61 -8.70
CA LEU A 281 14.18 7.98 -8.63
C LEU A 281 14.06 8.73 -9.96
N SER A 282 14.12 8.03 -11.10
CA SER A 282 13.91 8.65 -12.41
C SER A 282 12.44 9.03 -12.70
N CYS A 283 11.49 8.56 -11.89
CA CYS A 283 10.06 8.85 -12.03
C CYS A 283 9.58 9.99 -11.11
N GLN A 284 10.50 10.66 -10.42
CA GLN A 284 10.20 11.78 -9.55
C GLN A 284 10.08 13.08 -10.36
N ASP A 285 9.11 13.93 -10.02
CA ASP A 285 9.06 15.28 -10.58
C ASP A 285 10.01 16.19 -9.79
N THR A 286 11.08 16.63 -10.45
CA THR A 286 12.12 17.46 -9.83
C THR A 286 11.73 18.91 -9.66
N GLU A 287 10.62 19.37 -10.23
CA GLU A 287 10.10 20.73 -10.12
C GLU A 287 9.06 20.82 -9.01
N THR A 288 8.03 19.98 -9.05
CA THR A 288 6.84 20.07 -8.18
C THR A 288 6.80 19.02 -7.07
N GLY A 289 7.59 17.95 -7.17
CA GLY A 289 7.53 16.82 -6.25
C GLY A 289 6.48 15.78 -6.65
N GLY A 290 6.33 14.76 -5.80
CA GLY A 290 5.62 13.52 -6.14
C GLY A 290 6.37 12.59 -7.12
N PHE A 291 5.79 11.40 -7.32
CA PHE A 291 6.22 10.41 -8.31
C PHE A 291 5.06 10.10 -9.26
N SER A 292 5.39 9.80 -10.51
CA SER A 292 4.45 9.29 -11.52
C SER A 292 4.67 7.81 -11.79
N ASP A 293 3.83 7.22 -12.63
CA ASP A 293 3.97 5.82 -13.08
C ASP A 293 5.30 5.59 -13.83
N ARG A 294 5.74 6.58 -14.63
CA ARG A 294 6.96 6.55 -15.46
C ARG A 294 7.54 7.95 -15.64
N THR A 295 8.86 8.03 -15.87
CA THR A 295 9.56 9.29 -16.19
C THR A 295 8.83 10.14 -17.23
N GLY A 296 8.61 11.42 -16.90
CA GLY A 296 7.97 12.40 -17.77
C GLY A 296 6.44 12.45 -17.69
N ASN A 297 5.80 11.52 -16.97
CA ASN A 297 4.37 11.59 -16.70
C ASN A 297 4.06 12.45 -15.46
N MET A 298 2.79 12.85 -15.32
CA MET A 298 2.31 13.66 -14.21
C MET A 298 2.32 12.86 -12.89
N PRO A 299 2.84 13.43 -11.79
CA PRO A 299 2.86 12.77 -10.50
C PRO A 299 1.47 12.71 -9.87
N ASP A 300 1.22 11.65 -9.10
CA ASP A 300 0.02 11.49 -8.29
C ASP A 300 0.35 10.92 -6.89
N ILE A 301 -0.59 11.05 -5.97
CA ILE A 301 -0.37 10.65 -4.57
C ILE A 301 -0.25 9.13 -4.39
N PHE A 302 -0.81 8.34 -5.31
CA PHE A 302 -0.75 6.88 -5.32
C PHE A 302 0.65 6.38 -5.68
N HIS A 303 1.20 6.83 -6.80
CA HIS A 303 2.57 6.51 -7.22
C HIS A 303 3.59 7.13 -6.26
N THR A 304 3.29 8.29 -5.67
CA THR A 304 4.15 8.89 -4.63
C THR A 304 4.30 7.97 -3.42
N LEU A 305 3.22 7.40 -2.88
CA LEU A 305 3.34 6.41 -1.80
C LEU A 305 4.19 5.21 -2.24
N PHE A 306 3.92 4.63 -3.40
CA PHE A 306 4.61 3.41 -3.80
C PHE A 306 6.07 3.61 -4.21
N GLY A 307 6.43 4.79 -4.72
CA GLY A 307 7.81 5.20 -4.91
C GLY A 307 8.54 5.31 -3.57
N ILE A 308 8.01 6.09 -2.62
CA ILE A 308 8.60 6.26 -1.28
C ILE A 308 8.66 4.93 -0.51
N GLY A 309 7.58 4.14 -0.57
CA GLY A 309 7.49 2.83 0.06
C GLY A 309 8.46 1.82 -0.54
N GLY A 310 8.63 1.83 -1.88
CA GLY A 310 9.62 1.01 -2.57
C GLY A 310 11.05 1.36 -2.16
N LEU A 311 11.39 2.66 -2.12
CA LEU A 311 12.70 3.15 -1.64
C LEU A 311 12.95 2.77 -0.17
N SER A 312 11.95 2.93 0.69
CA SER A 312 12.01 2.50 2.10
C SER A 312 12.31 1.00 2.22
N LEU A 313 11.59 0.17 1.45
CA LEU A 313 11.76 -1.29 1.48
C LEU A 313 13.13 -1.74 0.91
N LEU A 314 13.71 -0.96 0.01
CA LEU A 314 15.08 -1.14 -0.52
C LEU A 314 16.17 -0.61 0.41
N GLY A 315 15.82 0.01 1.55
CA GLY A 315 16.76 0.49 2.56
C GLY A 315 17.35 1.87 2.27
N HIS A 316 16.68 2.70 1.48
CA HIS A 316 17.11 4.09 1.26
C HIS A 316 17.14 4.87 2.58
N SER A 317 18.24 5.58 2.85
CA SER A 317 18.44 6.34 4.08
C SER A 317 17.39 7.46 4.24
N GLY A 318 17.06 7.79 5.49
CA GLY A 318 16.14 8.88 5.82
C GLY A 318 14.65 8.52 5.74
N LEU A 319 14.31 7.29 5.36
CA LEU A 319 12.93 6.79 5.36
C LEU A 319 12.72 5.78 6.49
N LYS A 320 11.58 5.84 7.17
CA LYS A 320 11.20 4.83 8.17
C LYS A 320 10.94 3.49 7.49
N ALA A 321 11.22 2.39 8.18
CA ALA A 321 10.91 1.05 7.70
C ALA A 321 9.40 0.87 7.49
N ILE A 322 9.03 0.25 6.37
CA ILE A 322 7.65 -0.07 6.01
C ILE A 322 7.40 -1.59 6.06
N ASN A 323 6.21 -1.99 6.48
CA ASN A 323 5.75 -3.37 6.45
C ASN A 323 5.28 -3.75 5.02
N PRO A 324 5.91 -4.74 4.36
CA PRO A 324 5.54 -5.16 3.00
C PRO A 324 4.18 -5.85 2.90
N THR A 325 3.56 -6.31 3.99
CA THR A 325 2.24 -6.97 3.93
C THR A 325 1.09 -5.97 4.01
N LEU A 326 1.21 -4.95 4.87
CA LEU A 326 0.14 -3.98 5.13
C LEU A 326 0.42 -2.59 4.55
N CYS A 327 1.59 -2.35 3.95
CA CYS A 327 2.01 -1.06 3.40
C CYS A 327 1.86 0.08 4.43
N MET A 328 2.27 -0.18 5.68
CA MET A 328 2.24 0.78 6.78
C MET A 328 3.60 0.82 7.47
N PRO A 329 4.01 1.94 8.09
CA PRO A 329 5.23 2.00 8.89
C PRO A 329 5.33 0.86 9.90
N GLN A 330 6.48 0.19 9.95
CA GLN A 330 6.68 -1.02 10.73
C GLN A 330 6.40 -0.80 12.21
N TYR A 331 6.72 0.38 12.75
CA TYR A 331 6.48 0.70 14.16
C TYR A 331 4.99 0.69 14.54
N ILE A 332 4.08 0.98 13.60
CA ILE A 332 2.62 0.91 13.84
C ILE A 332 2.20 -0.56 13.95
N ILE A 333 2.71 -1.40 13.06
CA ILE A 333 2.44 -2.84 13.07
C ILE A 333 2.94 -3.48 14.37
N ASP A 334 4.15 -3.08 14.81
CA ASP A 334 4.74 -3.55 16.07
C ASP A 334 3.92 -3.08 17.29
N ARG A 335 3.46 -1.82 17.30
CA ARG A 335 2.57 -1.28 18.34
C ARG A 335 1.26 -2.06 18.45
N LEU A 336 0.68 -2.44 17.32
CA LEU A 336 -0.55 -3.23 17.26
C LEU A 336 -0.32 -4.72 17.59
N GLY A 337 0.93 -5.15 17.77
CA GLY A 337 1.27 -6.55 18.07
C GLY A 337 1.02 -7.53 16.92
N ILE A 338 0.86 -7.02 15.69
CA ILE A 338 0.54 -7.82 14.51
C ILE A 338 1.84 -8.42 13.94
N LYS A 339 1.84 -9.72 13.64
CA LYS A 339 3.04 -10.43 13.16
C LYS A 339 2.76 -11.20 11.86
N PRO A 340 2.62 -10.52 10.71
CA PRO A 340 2.39 -11.20 9.44
C PRO A 340 3.55 -12.15 9.12
N GLN A 341 3.24 -13.34 8.58
CA GLN A 341 4.26 -14.33 8.25
C GLN A 341 5.19 -13.78 7.16
N ARG A 342 6.51 -13.92 7.36
CA ARG A 342 7.51 -13.70 6.32
C ARG A 342 8.47 -14.87 6.29
N LEU A 343 8.88 -15.28 5.11
CA LEU A 343 9.88 -16.32 4.96
C LEU A 343 11.29 -15.71 5.07
N PRO A 344 12.23 -16.40 5.74
CA PRO A 344 13.61 -15.97 5.74
C PRO A 344 14.19 -16.06 4.33
N ARG A 345 15.28 -15.33 4.10
CA ARG A 345 16.14 -15.60 2.94
C ARG A 345 16.67 -17.04 3.07
N PRO A 346 16.54 -17.87 2.04
CA PRO A 346 17.00 -19.26 2.06
C PRO A 346 18.52 -19.36 2.23
#